data_AF-A0A167G867-F1
#
_entry.id   AF-A0A167G867-F1
#
_cell.length_a   1.000
_cell.length_b   1.000
_cell.length_c   1.000
_cell.angle_alpha   90.00
_cell.angle_beta   90.00
_cell.angle_gamma   90.00
#
_symmetry.space_group_name_H-M   'P 1'
#
loop_
_entity.id
_entity.type
_entity.pdbx_description
1 polymer ?
#
loop_
_entity_poly.entity_id
_entity_poly.type
_entity_poly.pdbx_seq_one_letter_code
_entity_poly.pdbx_strand_id
1 'polypeptide(L)'
;MSLLKPADIKDAPSSLLRIELLNADNWYAWKQRMQALLRERTTDNPTSAEQIAMTDWDAVDMRAQNQIELSVGDADMVHLIGAETAGQMWSQLIRVKEMRGELGIMA
;
A
#
# COMPACT_ATOMS: atom_id res chain seq x y z
N MET A 1 -15.97 -34.62 -3.32
CA MET A 1 -16.09 -33.15 -3.39
C MET A 1 -16.04 -32.62 -1.97
N SER A 2 -14.86 -32.23 -1.49
CA SER A 2 -14.69 -31.75 -0.12
C SER A 2 -15.19 -30.31 -0.02
N LEU A 3 -16.25 -30.12 0.74
CA LEU A 3 -16.81 -28.81 1.10
C LEU A 3 -15.77 -28.05 1.94
N LEU A 4 -15.24 -26.97 1.37
CA LEU A 4 -14.46 -25.96 2.08
C LEU A 4 -15.29 -25.40 3.23
N LYS A 5 -14.74 -25.45 4.45
CA LYS A 5 -15.40 -24.98 5.65
C LYS A 5 -15.30 -23.45 5.70
N PRO A 6 -16.33 -22.74 6.19
CA PRO A 6 -16.31 -21.28 6.29
C PRO A 6 -15.24 -20.73 7.25
N ALA A 7 -14.60 -21.59 8.05
CA ALA A 7 -13.47 -21.24 8.89
C ALA A 7 -12.15 -21.04 8.10
N ASP A 8 -11.99 -21.70 6.94
CA ASP A 8 -10.80 -21.57 6.09
C ASP A 8 -10.77 -20.26 5.27
N ILE A 9 -11.90 -19.55 5.19
CA ILE A 9 -12.00 -18.27 4.46
C ILE A 9 -11.47 -17.10 5.31
N LYS A 10 -11.37 -17.29 6.63
CA LYS A 10 -10.99 -16.21 7.57
C LYS A 10 -9.52 -15.81 7.45
N ASP A 11 -8.66 -16.67 6.91
CA ASP A 11 -7.22 -16.43 6.77
C ASP A 11 -6.76 -16.06 5.35
N ALA A 12 -7.66 -15.98 4.37
CA ALA A 12 -7.29 -15.76 2.96
C ALA A 12 -7.77 -14.45 2.30
N PRO A 13 -7.55 -13.25 2.88
CA PRO A 13 -7.59 -12.01 2.11
C PRO A 13 -6.24 -11.64 1.46
N SER A 14 -5.12 -12.02 2.07
CA SER A 14 -3.79 -11.52 1.66
C SER A 14 -3.19 -12.24 0.44
N SER A 15 -3.61 -13.48 0.17
CA SER A 15 -3.04 -14.30 -0.91
C SER A 15 -3.63 -14.03 -2.30
N LEU A 16 -4.73 -13.28 -2.40
CA LEU A 16 -5.37 -12.96 -3.68
C LEU A 16 -4.84 -11.65 -4.30
N LEU A 17 -4.38 -10.72 -3.48
CA LEU A 17 -3.76 -9.48 -3.93
C LEU A 17 -2.25 -9.69 -4.06
N ARG A 18 -1.82 -10.57 -4.99
CA ARG A 18 -0.40 -10.67 -5.33
C ARG A 18 0.00 -9.35 -6.01
N ILE A 19 0.67 -8.47 -5.25
CA ILE A 19 1.20 -7.21 -5.77
C ILE A 19 2.52 -7.53 -6.46
N GLU A 20 2.59 -7.25 -7.76
CA GLU A 20 3.87 -7.25 -8.48
C GLU A 20 4.71 -6.09 -7.97
N LEU A 21 6.04 -6.25 -7.91
CA LEU A 21 6.92 -5.15 -7.51
C LEU A 21 6.74 -3.96 -8.45
N LEU A 22 6.76 -2.75 -7.87
CA LEU A 22 6.72 -1.53 -8.65
C LEU A 22 7.88 -1.50 -9.64
N ASN A 23 7.58 -1.17 -10.89
CA ASN A 23 8.54 -0.96 -11.95
C ASN A 23 8.13 0.26 -12.82
N ALA A 24 8.83 0.48 -13.93
CA ALA A 24 8.59 1.62 -14.80
C ALA A 24 7.20 1.58 -15.49
N ASP A 25 6.70 0.38 -15.80
CA ASP A 25 5.56 0.19 -16.70
C ASP A 25 4.25 -0.15 -15.97
N ASN A 26 4.32 -0.56 -14.69
CA ASN A 26 3.16 -1.03 -13.95
C ASN A 26 2.58 -0.03 -12.93
N TRP A 27 3.03 1.23 -12.93
CA TRP A 27 2.66 2.25 -11.92
C TRP A 27 1.16 2.31 -11.61
N TYR A 28 0.29 2.49 -12.61
CA TYR A 28 -1.15 2.67 -12.38
C TYR A 28 -1.80 1.41 -11.79
N ALA A 29 -1.43 0.24 -12.30
CA ALA A 29 -1.97 -1.04 -11.84
C ALA A 29 -1.43 -1.40 -10.44
N TRP A 30 -0.18 -1.03 -10.16
CA TRP A 30 0.43 -1.13 -8.84
C TRP A 30 -0.28 -0.20 -7.83
N LYS A 31 -0.45 1.08 -8.19
CA LYS A 31 -1.10 2.10 -7.35
C LYS A 31 -2.51 1.66 -6.94
N GLN A 32 -3.32 1.19 -7.88
CA GLN A 32 -4.68 0.71 -7.57
C GLN A 32 -4.68 -0.48 -6.60
N ARG A 33 -3.77 -1.45 -6.79
CA ARG A 33 -3.67 -2.62 -5.90
C ARG A 33 -3.18 -2.24 -4.51
N MET A 34 -2.19 -1.36 -4.41
CA MET A 34 -1.69 -0.84 -3.15
C MET A 34 -2.77 -0.06 -2.39
N GLN A 35 -3.55 0.77 -3.08
CA GLN A 35 -4.68 1.47 -2.46
C GLN A 35 -5.75 0.51 -1.94
N ALA A 36 -6.04 -0.57 -2.68
CA ALA A 36 -6.97 -1.61 -2.23
C ALA A 36 -6.44 -2.33 -0.99
N LEU A 37 -5.16 -2.70 -0.97
CA LEU A 37 -4.51 -3.37 0.16
C LEU A 37 -4.48 -2.48 1.41
N LEU A 38 -4.07 -1.21 1.27
CA LEU A 38 -4.04 -0.28 2.39
C LEU A 38 -5.46 0.00 2.92
N ARG A 39 -6.46 0.08 2.03
CA ARG A 39 -7.86 0.27 2.42
C ARG A 39 -8.42 -0.93 3.19
N GLU A 40 -8.18 -2.15 2.70
CA GLU A 40 -8.62 -3.38 3.38
C GLU A 40 -8.14 -3.42 4.83
N ARG A 41 -6.87 -3.07 5.06
CA ARG A 41 -6.25 -3.05 6.39
C ARG A 41 -6.72 -1.91 7.29
N THR A 42 -7.27 -0.83 6.74
CA THR A 42 -7.89 0.26 7.52
C THR A 42 -9.34 0.00 7.92
N THR A 43 -9.97 -1.08 7.42
CA THR A 43 -11.41 -1.36 7.64
C THR A 43 -11.67 -2.32 8.81
N ASP A 44 -10.64 -2.73 9.55
CA ASP A 44 -10.83 -3.44 10.83
C ASP A 44 -11.47 -2.46 11.85
N ASN A 45 -12.79 -2.58 12.03
CA ASN A 45 -13.67 -1.73 12.85
C ASN A 45 -13.03 -1.20 14.15
N PRO A 46 -12.84 0.12 14.32
CA PRO A 46 -12.57 0.69 15.63
C PRO A 46 -13.85 0.62 16.48
N THR A 47 -13.92 -0.36 17.39
CA THR A 47 -15.02 -0.44 18.35
C THR A 47 -14.72 0.50 19.52
N SER A 48 -15.38 1.67 19.54
CA SER A 48 -15.62 2.55 20.70
C SER A 48 -14.43 3.02 21.56
N ALA A 49 -13.19 2.89 21.10
CA ALA A 49 -11.99 3.24 21.88
C ALA A 49 -11.19 4.39 21.24
N GLU A 50 -11.85 5.51 20.94
CA GLU A 50 -11.25 6.74 20.37
C GLU A 50 -10.12 7.37 21.23
N GLN A 51 -9.66 6.72 22.32
CA GLN A 51 -8.64 7.21 23.26
C GLN A 51 -7.31 6.43 23.24
N ILE A 52 -7.18 5.34 22.46
CA ILE A 52 -5.89 4.64 22.21
C ILE A 52 -5.26 5.13 20.87
N ALA A 53 -5.80 6.21 20.32
CA ALA A 53 -5.66 6.61 18.92
C ALA A 53 -4.28 7.15 18.49
N MET A 54 -3.31 7.36 19.39
CA MET A 54 -1.97 7.84 19.01
C MET A 54 -0.96 6.69 18.84
N THR A 55 -0.97 5.71 19.75
CA THR A 55 -0.08 4.54 19.68
C THR A 55 -0.45 3.57 18.55
N ASP A 56 -1.75 3.47 18.24
CA ASP A 56 -2.23 2.64 17.14
C ASP A 56 -1.94 3.28 15.77
N TRP A 57 -1.81 4.60 15.70
CA TRP A 57 -1.52 5.29 14.44
C TRP A 57 -0.12 4.97 13.94
N ASP A 58 0.89 5.05 14.83
CA ASP A 58 2.27 4.68 14.48
C ASP A 58 2.38 3.21 14.08
N ALA A 59 1.63 2.32 14.75
CA ALA A 59 1.62 0.89 14.41
C ALA A 59 0.97 0.63 13.04
N VAL A 60 -0.10 1.34 12.70
CA VAL A 60 -0.75 1.24 11.39
C VAL A 60 0.12 1.87 10.30
N ASP A 61 0.74 3.01 10.58
CA ASP A 61 1.63 3.70 9.65
C ASP A 61 2.89 2.86 9.39
N MET A 62 3.57 2.32 10.41
CA MET A 62 4.70 1.38 10.23
C MET A 62 4.31 0.16 9.39
N ARG A 63 3.10 -0.39 9.57
CA ARG A 63 2.62 -1.49 8.73
C ARG A 63 2.44 -1.04 7.29
N ALA A 64 1.88 0.14 7.06
CA ALA A 64 1.73 0.69 5.72
C ALA A 64 3.09 0.99 5.07
N GLN A 65 4.07 1.51 5.82
CA GLN A 65 5.46 1.71 5.37
C GLN A 65 6.05 0.39 4.89
N ASN A 66 6.05 -0.64 5.75
CA ASN A 66 6.56 -1.98 5.41
C ASN A 66 5.90 -2.56 4.16
N GLN A 67 4.59 -2.38 3.98
CA GLN A 67 3.89 -2.87 2.79
C GLN A 67 4.31 -2.12 1.52
N ILE A 68 4.53 -0.81 1.60
CA ILE A 68 5.05 -0.02 0.50
C ILE A 68 6.47 -0.48 0.15
N GLU A 69 7.37 -0.58 1.14
CA GLU A 69 8.76 -1.02 0.93
C GLU A 69 8.84 -2.40 0.27
N LEU A 70 8.10 -3.39 0.79
CA LEU A 70 8.10 -4.75 0.26
C LEU A 70 7.48 -4.87 -1.14
N SER A 71 6.72 -3.86 -1.56
CA SER A 71 6.03 -3.86 -2.86
C SER A 71 6.71 -2.94 -3.88
N VAL A 72 7.77 -2.22 -3.51
CA VAL A 72 8.52 -1.35 -4.41
C VAL A 72 9.77 -2.07 -4.92
N GLY A 73 10.00 -2.04 -6.23
CA GLY A 73 11.23 -2.59 -6.81
C GLY A 73 12.46 -1.74 -6.49
N ASP A 74 13.64 -2.37 -6.44
CA ASP A 74 14.91 -1.73 -6.03
C ASP A 74 15.21 -0.40 -6.73
N ALA A 75 14.86 -0.27 -8.02
CA ALA A 75 15.09 0.93 -8.82
C ALA A 75 14.32 2.15 -8.30
N ASP A 76 13.12 1.95 -7.74
CA ASP A 76 12.26 3.01 -7.23
C ASP A 76 12.42 3.21 -5.71
N MET A 77 13.11 2.29 -5.01
CA MET A 77 13.36 2.35 -3.56
C MET A 77 14.11 3.63 -3.14
N VAL A 78 14.99 4.13 -4.02
CA VAL A 78 15.75 5.39 -3.81
C VAL A 78 14.84 6.59 -3.55
N HIS A 79 13.61 6.56 -4.05
CA HIS A 79 12.65 7.65 -3.89
C HIS A 79 11.95 7.67 -2.54
N LEU A 80 12.05 6.60 -1.74
CA LEU A 80 11.46 6.48 -0.42
C LEU A 80 12.42 6.93 0.70
N ILE A 81 13.70 7.13 0.37
CA ILE A 81 14.74 7.48 1.34
C ILE A 81 14.39 8.82 2.01
N GLY A 82 14.40 8.83 3.35
CA GLY A 82 14.12 10.01 4.15
C GLY A 82 12.62 10.31 4.34
N ALA A 83 11.73 9.42 3.89
CA ALA A 83 10.34 9.45 4.33
C ALA A 83 10.23 8.87 5.75
N GLU A 84 9.49 9.56 6.61
CA GLU A 84 9.25 9.18 8.01
C GLU A 84 7.88 8.50 8.20
N THR A 85 6.97 8.68 7.23
CA THR A 85 5.61 8.13 7.28
C THR A 85 5.20 7.48 5.97
N ALA A 86 4.26 6.53 6.02
CA ALA A 86 3.73 5.89 4.80
C ALA A 86 3.07 6.92 3.87
N GLY A 87 2.46 7.98 4.44
CA GLY A 87 1.91 9.10 3.68
C GLY A 87 2.98 9.88 2.91
N GLN A 88 4.15 10.09 3.49
CA GLN A 88 5.28 10.74 2.82
C GLN A 88 5.84 9.85 1.69
N MET A 89 6.04 8.55 1.95
CA MET A 89 6.45 7.57 0.94
C MET A 89 5.50 7.58 -0.27
N TRP A 90 4.19 7.53 0.00
CA TRP A 90 3.15 7.57 -1.04
C TRP A 90 3.19 8.87 -1.87
N SER A 91 3.38 10.00 -1.17
CA SER A 91 3.45 11.31 -1.81
C SER A 91 4.68 11.45 -2.71
N GLN A 92 5.83 10.94 -2.28
CA GLN A 92 7.06 10.91 -3.07
C GLN A 92 6.90 10.04 -4.33
N LEU A 93 6.27 8.87 -4.22
CA LEU A 93 6.00 8.01 -5.37
C LEU A 93 5.08 8.69 -6.39
N ILE A 94 3.98 9.30 -5.94
CA ILE A 94 3.11 10.10 -6.83
C ILE A 94 3.91 11.21 -7.50
N ARG A 95 4.74 11.93 -6.73
CA ARG A 95 5.56 13.02 -7.26
C ARG A 95 6.47 12.54 -8.39
N VAL A 96 7.15 11.41 -8.23
CA VAL A 96 8.10 10.90 -9.24
C VAL A 96 7.40 10.32 -10.46
N LYS A 97 6.30 9.58 -10.25
CA LYS A 97 5.63 8.82 -11.32
C LYS A 97 4.57 9.63 -12.07
N GLU A 98 3.91 10.57 -11.42
CA GLU A 98 2.78 11.33 -12.02
C GLU A 98 3.18 12.74 -12.47
N MET A 99 4.21 13.37 -11.89
CA MET A 99 4.72 14.65 -12.42
C MET A 99 5.44 14.50 -13.76
N ARG A 100 5.84 13.28 -14.15
CA ARG A 100 6.36 13.03 -15.51
C ARG A 100 5.28 13.08 -16.59
N GLY A 101 4.00 13.07 -16.23
CA GLY A 101 2.88 13.18 -17.17
C GLY A 101 2.70 14.57 -17.80
N GLU A 102 3.18 15.64 -17.16
CA GLU A 102 3.10 17.00 -17.74
C GLU A 102 4.09 17.23 -18.89
N LEU A 103 5.16 16.44 -18.97
CA LEU A 103 6.10 16.49 -20.10
C LEU A 103 5.60 15.71 -21.34
N GLY A 104 4.44 15.04 -21.25
CA GLY A 104 3.82 14.27 -22.35
C GLY A 104 2.75 15.02 -23.15
N ILE A 105 2.39 16.24 -22.75
CA ILE A 105 1.40 17.08 -23.46
C ILE A 105 2.09 18.33 -24.03
N MET A 106 3.21 18.14 -24.71
CA MET A 106 3.80 19.12 -25.61
C MET A 106 4.41 18.39 -26.80
N ALA A 107 3.55 17.83 -27.66
CA ALA A 107 3.88 17.45 -29.04
C ALA A 107 2.61 17.59 -29.90
#